data_AF-A0A6A0AMW5-F1
#
_entry.id   AF-A0A6A0AMW5-F1
#
_cell.length_a   1.000
_cell.length_b   1.000
_cell.length_c   1.000
_cell.angle_alpha   90.00
_cell.angle_beta   90.00
_cell.angle_gamma   90.00
#
_symmetry.space_group_name_H-M   'P 1'
#
loop_
_entity.id
_entity.type
_entity.pdbx_description
1 polymer ?
#
loop_
_entity_poly.entity_id
_entity_poly.type
_entity_poly.pdbx_seq_one_letter_code
_entity_poly.pdbx_strand_id
1 'polypeptide(L)'
;MATQPDPHLIAAVEEALTTPTFHRDDTPLPRYGTTPPIPQPGAPPMSPRTTEVARAVMLGSLATVPPGLIAIGILVASEHANPTVIGMICAAPAAVAAPIWALARLVKASTKSEHHHHYTGPVRQQTVTSHSRWLGKTTNNM
;
A
#
# COMPACT_ATOMS: atom_id res chain seq x y z
N MET A 1 -51.73 -64.35 38.06
CA MET A 1 -52.07 -64.42 36.62
C MET A 1 -51.37 -63.24 35.97
N ALA A 2 -50.16 -63.45 35.44
CA ALA A 2 -49.32 -62.39 34.91
C ALA A 2 -49.69 -62.13 33.44
N THR A 3 -50.10 -60.90 33.13
CA THR A 3 -50.52 -60.49 31.80
C THR A 3 -49.31 -60.49 30.87
N GLN A 4 -49.33 -61.33 29.84
CA GLN A 4 -48.29 -61.40 28.82
C GLN A 4 -48.27 -60.08 28.03
N PRO A 5 -47.12 -59.40 27.90
CA PRO A 5 -47.04 -58.16 27.14
C PRO A 5 -47.31 -58.42 25.64
N ASP A 6 -48.09 -57.54 25.03
CA ASP A 6 -48.49 -57.64 23.62
C ASP A 6 -47.25 -57.63 22.69
N PRO A 7 -47.14 -58.57 21.74
CA PRO A 7 -45.95 -58.74 20.90
C PRO A 7 -45.66 -57.51 20.02
N HIS A 8 -46.70 -56.73 19.70
CA HIS A 8 -46.56 -55.50 18.93
C HIS A 8 -45.84 -54.38 19.70
N LEU A 9 -45.99 -54.31 21.02
CA LEU A 9 -45.30 -53.31 21.84
C LEU A 9 -43.81 -53.63 21.96
N ILE A 10 -43.47 -54.92 22.05
CA ILE A 10 -42.08 -55.38 22.10
C ILE A 10 -41.38 -55.02 20.78
N ALA A 11 -42.02 -55.31 19.65
CA ALA A 11 -41.47 -54.99 18.32
C ALA A 11 -41.27 -53.48 18.12
N ALA A 12 -42.23 -52.64 18.56
CA ALA A 12 -42.12 -51.19 18.44
C ALA A 12 -41.00 -50.59 19.30
N VAL A 13 -40.78 -51.13 20.50
CA VAL A 13 -39.69 -50.69 21.39
C VAL A 13 -38.32 -51.10 20.81
N GLU A 14 -38.23 -52.30 20.24
CA GLU A 14 -37.00 -52.78 19.60
C GLU A 14 -36.64 -51.94 18.37
N GLU A 15 -37.61 -51.59 17.53
CA GLU A 15 -37.41 -50.69 16.38
C GLU A 15 -36.96 -49.28 16.80
N ALA A 16 -37.55 -48.74 17.86
CA ALA A 16 -37.16 -47.43 18.42
C ALA A 16 -35.74 -47.43 19.01
N LEU A 17 -35.32 -48.53 19.64
CA LEU A 17 -33.97 -48.72 20.18
C LEU A 17 -32.92 -48.93 19.08
N THR A 18 -33.31 -49.53 17.95
CA THR A 18 -32.40 -49.80 16.83
C THR A 18 -32.17 -48.56 15.96
N THR A 19 -33.02 -47.54 16.07
CA THR A 19 -32.89 -46.28 15.34
C THR A 19 -31.77 -45.43 15.97
N PRO A 20 -30.65 -45.16 15.28
CA PRO A 20 -29.57 -44.36 15.84
C PRO A 20 -30.03 -42.90 16.02
N THR A 21 -30.17 -42.48 17.28
CA THR A 21 -30.61 -41.13 17.67
C THR A 21 -29.48 -40.11 17.74
N PHE A 22 -28.22 -40.56 17.54
CA PHE A 22 -27.04 -39.72 17.63
C PHE A 22 -26.15 -39.92 16.42
N HIS A 23 -25.91 -38.84 15.67
CA HIS A 23 -24.93 -38.80 14.59
C HIS A 23 -23.72 -37.98 15.05
N ARG A 24 -22.56 -38.62 15.12
CA ARG A 24 -21.28 -37.96 15.37
C ARG A 24 -20.55 -37.78 14.05
N ASP A 25 -20.36 -36.54 13.66
CA ASP A 25 -19.55 -36.20 12.49
C ASP A 25 -18.08 -36.13 12.91
N ASP A 26 -17.30 -37.13 12.50
CA ASP A 26 -15.85 -37.19 12.70
C ASP A 26 -15.06 -36.68 11.48
N THR A 27 -15.72 -35.97 10.54
CA THR A 27 -15.00 -35.38 9.41
C THR A 27 -13.96 -34.36 9.90
N PRO A 28 -12.70 -34.45 9.42
CA PRO A 28 -11.66 -33.53 9.83
C PRO A 28 -12.01 -32.13 9.36
N LEU A 29 -12.13 -31.21 10.31
CA LEU A 29 -12.39 -29.80 10.02
C LEU A 29 -11.30 -29.25 9.10
N PRO A 30 -11.65 -28.52 8.03
CA PRO A 30 -10.67 -27.91 7.15
C PRO A 30 -9.82 -26.90 7.94
N ARG A 31 -8.52 -26.87 7.65
CA ARG A 31 -7.56 -25.95 8.30
C ARG A 31 -7.95 -24.48 8.19
N TYR A 32 -8.70 -24.12 7.15
CA TYR A 32 -9.18 -22.76 6.90
C TYR A 32 -10.65 -22.80 6.51
N GLY A 33 -11.42 -21.85 7.05
CA GLY A 33 -12.80 -21.61 6.61
C GLY A 33 -12.83 -20.93 5.24
N THR A 34 -13.86 -21.21 4.46
CA THR A 34 -14.14 -20.52 3.19
C THR A 34 -14.66 -19.10 3.37
N THR A 35 -14.94 -18.70 4.61
CA THR A 35 -15.44 -17.37 4.94
C THR A 35 -14.34 -16.34 4.65
N PRO A 36 -14.56 -15.39 3.73
CA PRO A 36 -13.61 -14.33 3.48
C PRO A 36 -13.43 -13.48 4.75
N PRO A 37 -12.25 -12.85 4.95
CA PRO A 37 -12.00 -11.98 6.09
C PRO A 37 -13.10 -10.92 6.20
N ILE A 38 -13.88 -10.99 7.28
CA ILE A 38 -14.93 -10.01 7.55
C ILE A 38 -14.25 -8.73 8.07
N PRO A 39 -14.57 -7.55 7.52
CA PRO A 39 -14.05 -6.28 8.03
C PRO A 39 -14.41 -6.14 9.51
N GLN A 40 -13.40 -6.07 10.37
CA GLN A 40 -13.64 -5.85 11.80
C GLN A 40 -14.21 -4.43 12.02
N PRO A 41 -15.27 -4.26 12.81
CA PRO A 41 -15.72 -2.94 13.24
C PRO A 41 -14.60 -2.28 14.06
N GLY A 42 -13.97 -1.24 13.51
CA GLY A 42 -12.84 -0.56 14.13
C GLY A 42 -11.95 0.17 13.13
N ALA A 43 -10.88 0.79 13.62
CA ALA A 43 -9.87 1.39 12.77
C ALA A 43 -9.24 0.26 11.92
N PRO A 44 -9.26 0.37 10.58
CA PRO A 44 -8.72 -0.67 9.72
C PRO A 44 -7.23 -0.90 10.05
N PRO A 45 -6.72 -2.14 9.94
CA PRO A 45 -5.30 -2.40 10.03
C PRO A 45 -4.59 -1.48 9.04
N MET A 46 -3.68 -0.66 9.58
CA MET A 46 -3.10 0.50 8.91
C MET A 46 -2.74 0.18 7.46
N SER A 47 -3.46 0.78 6.50
CA SER A 47 -3.26 0.48 5.09
C SER A 47 -1.80 0.75 4.71
N PRO A 48 -1.21 -0.02 3.78
CA PRO A 48 0.18 0.16 3.37
C PRO A 48 0.48 1.60 2.92
N ARG A 49 -0.51 2.27 2.31
CA ARG A 49 -0.40 3.69 1.93
C ARG A 49 -0.30 4.62 3.12
N THR A 50 -1.06 4.39 4.19
CA THR A 50 -0.94 5.17 5.43
C THR A 50 0.42 4.98 6.08
N THR A 51 0.98 3.78 6.04
CA THR A 51 2.33 3.51 6.56
C THR A 51 3.40 4.24 5.75
N GLU A 52 3.26 4.28 4.43
CA GLU A 52 4.17 5.03 3.55
C GLU A 52 4.08 6.53 3.79
N VAL A 53 2.87 7.09 3.92
CA VAL A 53 2.67 8.51 4.24
C VAL A 53 3.25 8.85 5.61
N ALA A 54 3.01 8.04 6.63
CA ALA A 54 3.57 8.27 7.96
C ALA A 54 5.10 8.23 7.96
N ARG A 55 5.72 7.30 7.21
CA ARG A 55 7.17 7.24 7.01
C ARG A 55 7.68 8.49 6.29
N ALA A 56 6.99 8.93 5.24
CA ALA A 56 7.36 10.14 4.51
C ALA A 56 7.29 11.40 5.39
N VAL A 57 6.28 11.52 6.25
CA VAL A 57 6.15 12.64 7.20
C VAL A 57 7.25 12.59 8.26
N MET A 58 7.55 11.41 8.84
CA MET A 58 8.65 11.27 9.79
C MET A 58 10.00 11.63 9.15
N LEU A 59 10.30 11.11 7.96
CA LEU A 59 11.52 11.44 7.23
C LEU A 59 11.59 12.93 6.88
N GLY A 60 10.48 13.51 6.45
CA GLY A 60 10.38 14.95 6.18
C GLY A 60 10.68 15.79 7.43
N SER A 61 10.14 15.39 8.59
CA SER A 61 10.42 16.08 9.85
C SER A 61 11.90 15.98 10.24
N LEU A 62 12.53 14.81 10.11
CA LEU A 62 13.96 14.64 10.39
C LEU A 62 14.85 15.46 9.45
N ALA A 63 14.44 15.62 8.19
CA ALA A 63 15.20 16.41 7.21
C ALA A 63 15.13 17.92 7.48
N THR A 64 14.03 18.42 8.06
CA THR A 64 13.79 19.86 8.26
C THR A 64 14.32 20.41 9.59
N VAL A 65 14.45 19.57 10.62
CA VAL A 65 14.90 19.99 11.97
C VAL A 65 16.36 20.50 12.00
N PRO A 66 17.36 19.79 11.43
CA PRO A 66 18.75 20.25 11.45
C PRO A 66 19.00 21.62 10.79
N PRO A 67 18.51 21.90 9.55
CA PRO A 67 18.72 23.20 8.95
C PRO A 67 17.97 24.32 9.68
N GLY A 68 16.80 24.04 10.27
CA GLY A 68 16.07 24.99 11.10
C GLY A 68 16.84 25.39 12.36
N LEU A 69 17.47 24.43 13.03
CA LEU A 69 18.32 24.69 14.20
C LEU A 69 19.56 25.51 13.85
N ILE A 70 20.19 25.24 12.70
CA ILE A 70 21.34 26.02 12.23
C ILE A 70 20.92 27.47 11.96
N ALA A 71 19.78 27.69 11.30
CA ALA A 71 19.25 29.03 11.04
C ALA A 71 18.96 29.80 12.33
N ILE A 72 18.35 29.14 13.32
CA ILE A 72 18.10 29.72 14.65
C ILE A 72 19.43 30.06 15.35
N GLY A 73 20.41 29.15 15.30
CA GLY A 73 21.74 29.37 15.88
C GLY A 73 22.46 30.60 15.29
N ILE A 74 22.37 30.80 13.98
CA ILE A 74 22.94 31.98 13.29
C ILE A 74 22.22 33.27 13.70
N LEU A 75 20.89 33.23 13.85
CA LEU A 75 20.06 34.37 14.29
C LEU A 75 20.35 34.78 15.73
N VAL A 76 20.57 33.81 16.62
CA VAL A 76 20.94 34.06 18.02
C VAL A 76 22.37 34.60 18.10
N ALA A 77 23.32 34.02 17.35
CA ALA A 77 24.70 34.48 17.31
C ALA A 77 24.87 35.90 16.71
N SER A 78 23.90 36.37 15.92
CA SER A 78 23.91 37.69 15.27
C SER A 78 23.15 38.78 16.05
N GLU A 79 22.84 38.55 17.33
CA GLU A 79 22.10 39.48 18.21
C GLU A 79 20.76 39.98 17.63
N HIS A 80 20.04 39.13 16.90
CA HIS A 80 18.66 39.34 16.41
C HIS A 80 18.38 40.55 15.51
N ALA A 81 19.34 41.44 15.22
CA ALA A 81 19.02 42.77 14.66
C ALA A 81 19.69 43.13 13.32
N ASN A 82 20.51 42.28 12.71
CA ASN A 82 21.09 42.62 11.40
C ASN A 82 20.12 42.26 10.26
N PRO A 83 19.49 43.24 9.57
CA PRO A 83 18.53 42.98 8.49
C PRO A 83 19.15 42.20 7.32
N THR A 84 20.47 42.27 7.17
CA THR A 84 21.24 41.51 6.16
C THR A 84 21.23 40.01 6.44
N VAL A 85 21.31 39.63 7.72
CA VAL A 85 21.31 38.22 8.15
C VAL A 85 19.90 37.64 7.99
N ILE A 86 18.86 38.40 8.34
CA ILE A 86 17.45 38.02 8.13
C ILE A 86 17.17 37.85 6.63
N GLY A 87 17.64 38.78 5.80
CA GLY A 87 17.54 38.71 4.34
C GLY A 87 18.21 37.47 3.76
N MET A 88 19.42 37.13 4.22
CA MET A 88 20.11 35.91 3.79
C MET A 88 19.41 34.63 4.26
N ILE A 89 18.90 34.58 5.48
CA ILE A 89 18.20 33.39 6.01
C ILE A 89 16.87 33.15 5.30
N CYS A 90 16.15 34.20 4.90
CA CYS A 90 14.92 34.04 4.09
C CYS A 90 15.24 33.72 2.62
N ALA A 91 16.29 34.30 2.05
CA ALA A 91 16.64 34.10 0.65
C ALA A 91 17.32 32.75 0.40
N ALA A 92 18.12 32.24 1.32
CA ALA A 92 18.89 31.01 1.12
C ALA A 92 18.03 29.76 0.88
N PRO A 93 16.96 29.48 1.65
CA PRO A 93 16.06 28.37 1.36
C PRO A 93 15.35 28.52 0.02
N ALA A 94 14.92 29.74 -0.34
CA ALA A 94 14.24 30.00 -1.61
C ALA A 94 15.17 29.79 -2.82
N ALA A 95 16.42 30.23 -2.70
CA ALA A 95 17.44 30.07 -3.74
C ALA A 95 17.81 28.59 -3.99
N VAL A 96 17.75 27.74 -2.96
CA VAL A 96 18.03 26.30 -3.08
C VAL A 96 16.77 25.50 -3.47
N ALA A 97 15.59 25.88 -2.99
CA ALA A 97 14.35 25.19 -3.29
C ALA A 97 13.92 25.34 -4.76
N ALA A 98 14.12 26.51 -5.36
CA ALA A 98 13.75 26.78 -6.75
C ALA A 98 14.41 25.82 -7.77
N PRO A 99 15.74 25.61 -7.78
CA PRO A 99 16.38 24.69 -8.71
C PRO A 99 16.02 23.23 -8.43
N ILE A 100 15.88 22.83 -7.16
CA ILE A 100 15.46 21.46 -6.79
C ILE A 100 14.04 21.19 -7.33
N TRP A 101 13.15 22.15 -7.18
CA TRP A 101 11.77 22.01 -7.64
C TRP A 101 11.65 22.04 -9.17
N ALA A 102 12.46 22.86 -9.83
CA ALA A 102 12.58 22.86 -11.30
C ALA A 102 13.10 21.50 -11.82
N LEU A 103 14.11 20.93 -11.16
CA LEU A 103 14.64 19.61 -11.50
C LEU A 103 13.61 18.50 -11.25
N ALA A 104 12.89 18.54 -10.12
CA ALA A 104 11.82 17.59 -9.82
C ALA A 104 10.70 17.63 -10.86
N ARG A 105 10.33 18.83 -11.34
CA ARG A 105 9.37 19.00 -12.44
C ARG A 105 9.89 18.43 -13.76
N LEU A 106 11.17 18.65 -14.08
CA LEU A 106 11.77 18.11 -15.29
C LEU A 106 11.80 16.58 -15.29
N VAL A 107 12.16 15.98 -14.15
CA VAL A 107 12.13 14.51 -13.99
C VAL A 107 10.71 13.98 -14.11
N LYS A 108 9.72 14.67 -13.51
CA LYS A 108 8.31 14.28 -13.60
C LYS A 108 7.75 14.42 -15.02
N ALA A 109 8.23 15.39 -15.81
CA ALA A 109 7.83 15.52 -17.22
C ALA A 109 8.45 14.43 -18.12
N SER A 110 9.56 13.81 -17.69
CA SER A 110 10.25 12.74 -18.41
C SER A 110 9.61 11.35 -18.19
N THR A 111 8.58 11.24 -17.35
CA THR A 111 7.90 9.96 -17.14
C THR A 111 7.13 9.56 -18.40
N LYS A 112 7.49 8.41 -18.95
CA LYS A 112 6.97 7.78 -20.18
C LYS A 112 5.48 8.05 -20.37
N SER A 113 5.13 8.85 -21.38
CA SER A 113 3.74 9.07 -21.76
C SER A 113 3.21 7.83 -22.48
N GLU A 114 2.29 7.11 -21.84
CA GLU A 114 1.58 6.01 -22.47
C GLU A 114 0.52 6.58 -23.41
N HIS A 115 0.76 6.46 -24.72
CA HIS A 115 -0.17 6.90 -25.75
C HIS A 115 -0.92 5.69 -26.31
N HIS A 116 -2.20 5.57 -25.99
CA HIS A 116 -3.08 4.55 -26.56
C HIS A 116 -3.58 5.03 -27.93
N HIS A 117 -3.09 4.42 -29.01
CA HIS A 117 -3.54 4.71 -30.36
C HIS A 117 -4.50 3.61 -30.83
N HIS A 118 -5.73 4.00 -31.21
CA HIS A 118 -6.69 3.10 -31.86
C HIS A 118 -6.64 3.35 -33.37
N TYR A 119 -6.37 2.29 -34.14
CA TYR A 119 -6.31 2.35 -35.60
C TYR A 119 -7.38 1.43 -36.20
N THR A 120 -8.05 1.90 -37.25
CA THR A 120 -9.18 1.20 -37.92
C THR A 120 -8.76 0.43 -39.18
N GLY A 121 -7.46 0.22 -39.40
CA GLY A 121 -6.92 -0.45 -40.59
C GLY A 121 -5.70 -1.34 -40.30
N PRO A 122 -5.14 -2.04 -41.30
CA PRO A 122 -3.97 -2.87 -41.11
C PRO A 122 -2.74 -2.01 -40.78
N VAL A 123 -2.23 -2.12 -39.55
CA VAL A 123 -1.07 -1.36 -39.06
C VAL A 123 0.15 -2.26 -38.93
N ARG A 124 1.28 -1.82 -39.51
CA ARG A 124 2.59 -2.38 -39.23
C ARG A 124 3.18 -1.67 -38.01
N GLN A 125 3.13 -2.33 -36.86
CA GLN A 125 3.73 -1.83 -35.62
C GLN A 125 5.19 -2.30 -35.54
N GLN A 126 6.13 -1.36 -35.49
CA GLN A 126 7.54 -1.63 -35.26
C GLN A 126 7.98 -0.90 -33.99
N THR A 127 8.50 -1.66 -33.02
CA THR A 127 9.01 -1.11 -31.77
C THR A 127 10.52 -1.04 -31.88
N VAL A 128 11.08 0.18 -31.90
CA VAL A 128 12.54 0.38 -31.90
C VAL A 128 12.95 0.89 -30.53
N THR A 129 13.89 0.20 -29.88
CA THR A 129 14.46 0.66 -28.61
C THR A 129 15.79 1.34 -28.88
N SER A 130 15.82 2.65 -28.66
CA SER A 130 17.02 3.49 -28.85
C SER A 130 17.68 3.78 -27.51
N HIS A 131 18.97 3.47 -27.41
CA HIS A 131 19.80 3.86 -26.26
C HIS A 131 20.75 4.97 -26.66
N SER A 132 20.58 6.16 -26.06
CA SER A 132 21.49 7.29 -26.19
C SER A 132 22.47 7.33 -25.01
N ARG A 133 23.78 7.26 -25.28
CA ARG A 133 24.82 7.44 -24.25
C ARG A 133 25.25 8.92 -24.18
N TRP A 134 25.81 9.32 -23.03
CA TRP A 134 26.23 10.69 -22.69
C TRP A 134 26.99 11.42 -23.82
N LEU A 135 27.79 10.71 -24.62
CA LEU A 135 28.61 11.28 -25.71
C LEU A 135 27.89 11.31 -27.08
N GLY A 136 26.56 11.32 -27.12
CA GLY A 136 25.78 11.46 -28.36
C GLY A 136 25.74 10.22 -29.27
N LYS A 137 26.31 9.09 -28.84
CA LYS A 137 26.21 7.83 -29.58
C LYS A 137 24.86 7.16 -29.28
N THR A 138 23.99 7.10 -30.27
CA THR A 138 22.72 6.36 -30.25
C THR A 138 22.87 5.00 -30.91
N THR A 139 22.47 3.93 -30.22
CA THR A 139 22.34 2.59 -30.78
C THR A 139 20.88 2.20 -30.80
N ASN A 140 20.37 1.84 -31.97
CA ASN A 140 19.00 1.39 -32.17
C ASN A 140 19.02 -0.13 -32.31
N ASN A 141 18.33 -0.82 -31.41
CA ASN A 141 18.09 -2.26 -31.54
C ASN A 141 16.69 -2.46 -32.08
N MET A 142 16.59 -3.24 -33.16
CA MET A 142 15.33 -3.65 -33.79
C MET A 142 14.85 -4.97 -33.23
#